data_AF-A0A2J6TXH6-F1
#
_entry.id   AF-A0A2J6TXH6-F1
#
_cell.length_a   1.000
_cell.length_b   1.000
_cell.length_c   1.000
_cell.angle_alpha   90.00
_cell.angle_beta   90.00
_cell.angle_gamma   90.00
#
_symmetry.space_group_name_H-M   'P 1'
#
loop_
_entity.id
_entity.type
_entity.pdbx_description
1 polymer ?
#
loop_
_entity_poly.entity_id
_entity_poly.type
_entity_poly.pdbx_seq_one_letter_code
_entity_poly.pdbx_strand_id
1 'polypeptide(L)'
;MPDNTVFDPTDKGTLWPNKDPLRKQGSTFKPMQLPEFGWEITLPEDVSPDNSITLFTIYYTPKIIDLIVKKTNNYMRKPQDESCPYIRANDWYPICYREIYIYLAIRIYISLHMDNEIADYWIIKDITSEHPITKYLSRNRFQELHMRVRFHGNQEQGLYEKQVEALSRHIQEVNLRVWKPGRDLAVDEIIVRFEGRLKETTTIPNKPIPTGYKVWGAAQRGFLLVWNWHIPG
;
A
#
# COMPACT_ATOMS: atom_id res chain seq x y z
N MET A 1 10.65 17.18 19.69
CA MET A 1 9.51 17.35 20.60
C MET A 1 8.82 18.64 20.22
N PRO A 2 7.50 18.66 20.00
CA PRO A 2 6.76 19.92 19.95
C PRO A 2 7.04 20.72 21.24
N ASP A 3 7.11 22.04 21.14
CA ASP A 3 7.36 22.89 22.30
C ASP A 3 6.24 22.71 23.36
N ASN A 4 6.62 22.72 24.64
CA ASN A 4 5.72 22.53 25.79
C ASN A 4 5.00 21.18 25.87
N THR A 5 5.67 20.07 25.53
CA THR A 5 5.13 18.71 25.77
C THR A 5 6.03 17.86 26.69
N VAL A 6 5.43 16.98 27.49
CA VAL A 6 6.08 15.94 28.31
C VAL A 6 5.61 14.56 27.88
N PHE A 7 6.41 13.52 28.13
CA PHE A 7 5.98 12.14 27.88
C PHE A 7 4.85 11.76 28.84
N ASP A 8 3.84 11.10 28.29
CA ASP A 8 2.83 10.40 29.09
C ASP A 8 3.51 9.26 29.87
N PRO A 9 3.44 9.26 31.21
CA PRO A 9 4.05 8.22 32.03
C PRO A 9 3.37 6.84 31.86
N THR A 10 2.17 6.80 31.28
CA THR A 10 1.38 5.59 31.03
C THR A 10 1.53 5.05 29.61
N ASP A 11 1.92 5.90 28.65
CA ASP A 11 2.18 5.52 27.26
C ASP A 11 3.41 6.25 26.70
N LYS A 12 4.50 5.51 26.52
CA LYS A 12 5.78 6.05 26.04
C LYS A 12 5.70 6.64 24.61
N GLY A 13 4.67 6.31 23.83
CA GLY A 13 4.45 6.85 22.50
C GLY A 13 3.69 8.19 22.48
N THR A 14 3.09 8.58 23.61
CA THR A 14 2.18 9.72 23.70
C THR A 14 2.85 10.91 24.38
N LEU A 15 2.67 12.10 23.81
CA LEU A 15 3.12 13.37 24.38
C LEU A 15 1.92 14.14 24.90
N TRP A 16 2.01 14.64 26.13
CA TRP A 16 1.02 15.51 26.75
C TRP A 16 1.50 16.95 26.78
N PRO A 17 0.59 17.94 26.73
CA PRO A 17 0.95 19.31 27.07
C PRO A 17 1.60 19.35 28.46
N ASN A 18 2.71 20.08 28.60
CA ASN A 18 3.36 20.37 29.88
C ASN A 18 2.55 21.43 30.65
N LYS A 19 1.28 21.10 30.93
CA LYS A 19 0.33 21.91 31.69
C LYS A 19 -0.44 20.96 32.59
N ASP A 20 -0.71 21.42 33.80
CA ASP A 20 -1.54 20.65 34.73
C ASP A 20 -2.89 20.30 34.07
N PRO A 21 -3.38 19.05 34.24
CA PRO A 21 -4.72 18.68 33.80
C PRO A 21 -5.72 19.66 34.42
N LEU A 22 -6.69 20.12 33.64
CA LEU A 22 -7.75 20.96 34.16
C LEU A 22 -8.49 20.19 35.26
N ARG A 23 -8.48 20.72 36.48
CA ARG A 23 -9.14 20.11 37.67
C ARG A 23 -10.67 20.07 37.58
N LYS A 24 -11.25 20.70 36.56
CA LYS A 24 -12.69 20.74 36.30
C LYS A 24 -12.94 20.32 34.86
N GLN A 25 -13.77 19.29 34.67
CA GLN A 25 -14.38 19.03 33.36
C GLN A 25 -15.38 20.15 33.08
N GLY A 26 -15.24 20.80 31.92
CA GLY A 26 -16.29 21.69 31.42
C GLY A 26 -17.56 20.89 31.14
N SER A 27 -18.73 21.49 31.33
CA SER A 27 -20.02 20.89 30.97
C SER A 27 -20.26 20.83 29.46
N THR A 28 -19.37 21.43 28.66
CA THR A 28 -19.53 21.55 27.22
C THR A 28 -18.16 21.53 26.54
N PHE A 29 -18.02 20.75 25.48
CA PHE A 29 -16.85 20.79 24.61
C PHE A 29 -16.80 22.14 23.88
N LYS A 30 -15.70 22.88 24.06
CA LYS A 30 -15.42 24.10 23.29
C LYS A 30 -14.32 23.77 22.29
N PRO A 31 -14.62 23.68 20.98
CA PRO A 31 -13.60 23.39 19.98
C PRO A 31 -12.53 24.48 19.98
N MET A 32 -11.29 24.08 19.71
CA MET A 32 -10.19 25.02 19.49
C MET A 32 -10.53 25.93 18.31
N GLN A 33 -10.42 27.23 18.50
CA GLN A 33 -10.60 28.20 17.42
C GLN A 33 -9.32 28.22 16.57
N LEU A 34 -9.43 27.68 15.36
CA LEU A 34 -8.33 27.59 14.40
C LEU A 34 -8.65 28.41 13.15
N PRO A 35 -7.65 29.09 12.56
CA PRO A 35 -7.86 29.81 11.30
C PRO A 35 -8.35 28.85 10.23
N GLU A 36 -9.31 29.30 9.43
CA GLU A 36 -9.82 28.52 8.31
C GLU A 36 -8.88 28.63 7.12
N PHE A 37 -8.46 27.49 6.59
CA PHE A 37 -7.72 27.41 5.33
C PHE A 37 -8.16 26.18 4.56
N GLY A 38 -8.37 26.39 3.27
CA GLY A 38 -8.83 25.35 2.34
C GLY A 38 -7.73 24.36 1.99
N TRP A 39 -8.17 23.22 1.48
CA TRP A 39 -7.31 22.28 0.78
C TRP A 39 -7.17 22.68 -0.69
N GLU A 40 -6.10 22.24 -1.32
CA GLU A 40 -5.77 22.55 -2.71
C GLU A 40 -5.21 21.30 -3.39
N ILE A 41 -5.67 21.05 -4.63
CA ILE A 41 -5.13 19.98 -5.47
C ILE A 41 -4.26 20.61 -6.55
N THR A 42 -3.04 20.13 -6.69
CA THR A 42 -2.07 20.63 -7.66
C THR A 42 -1.46 19.46 -8.43
N LEU A 43 -1.98 19.23 -9.63
CA LEU A 43 -1.41 18.23 -10.53
C LEU A 43 -0.19 18.81 -11.27
N PRO A 44 0.81 17.99 -11.64
CA PRO A 44 1.87 18.39 -12.56
C PRO A 44 1.31 18.85 -13.91
N GLU A 45 2.03 19.75 -14.60
CA GLU A 45 1.58 20.36 -15.87
C GLU A 45 1.27 19.34 -16.98
N ASP A 46 1.97 18.21 -16.98
CA ASP A 46 1.83 17.12 -17.96
C ASP A 46 0.75 16.08 -17.59
N VAL A 47 0.02 16.30 -16.49
CA VAL A 47 -0.98 15.36 -15.98
C VAL A 47 -2.38 15.93 -16.14
N SER A 48 -3.23 15.20 -16.87
CA SER A 48 -4.66 15.49 -16.95
C SER A 48 -5.46 14.68 -15.93
N PRO A 49 -6.44 15.28 -15.21
CA PRO A 49 -7.34 14.56 -14.32
C PRO A 49 -8.25 13.56 -15.05
N ASP A 50 -8.49 13.76 -16.35
CA ASP A 50 -9.31 12.86 -17.17
C ASP A 50 -8.50 11.71 -17.77
N ASN A 51 -7.18 11.72 -17.59
CA ASN A 51 -6.29 10.67 -18.08
C ASN A 51 -5.77 9.82 -16.92
N SER A 52 -6.41 8.65 -16.76
CA SER A 52 -6.08 7.68 -15.70
C SER A 52 -4.64 7.17 -15.76
N ILE A 53 -4.05 7.08 -16.97
CA ILE A 53 -2.66 6.63 -17.12
C ILE A 53 -1.72 7.69 -16.58
N THR A 54 -1.92 8.97 -16.91
CA THR A 54 -1.05 10.04 -16.38
C THR A 54 -1.13 10.11 -14.86
N LEU A 55 -2.34 9.99 -14.28
CA LEU A 55 -2.53 9.93 -12.83
C LEU A 55 -1.78 8.74 -12.21
N PHE A 56 -1.90 7.55 -12.79
CA PHE A 56 -1.21 6.35 -12.31
C PHE A 56 0.32 6.51 -12.35
N THR A 57 0.85 7.12 -13.42
CA THR A 57 2.29 7.26 -13.60
C THR A 57 2.95 8.31 -12.69
N ILE A 58 2.18 9.18 -12.04
CA ILE A 58 2.71 10.05 -10.96
C ILE A 58 3.24 9.16 -9.81
N TYR A 59 2.50 8.09 -9.48
CA TYR A 59 2.89 7.15 -8.43
C TYR A 59 3.91 6.14 -8.92
N TYR A 60 3.70 5.55 -10.10
CA TYR A 60 4.57 4.51 -10.66
C TYR A 60 5.48 5.07 -11.75
N THR A 61 6.35 5.99 -11.36
CA THR A 61 7.33 6.62 -12.26
C THR A 61 8.32 5.61 -12.84
N PRO A 62 9.01 5.92 -13.96
CA PRO A 62 10.06 5.07 -14.51
C PRO A 62 11.11 4.64 -13.46
N LYS A 63 11.48 5.56 -12.55
CA LYS A 63 12.43 5.27 -11.47
C LYS A 63 11.91 4.21 -10.48
N ILE A 64 10.64 4.28 -10.10
CA ILE A 64 10.03 3.28 -9.20
C ILE A 64 9.90 1.93 -9.92
N ILE A 65 9.51 1.95 -11.19
CA ILE A 65 9.39 0.73 -11.98
C ILE A 65 10.75 0.06 -12.19
N ASP A 66 11.80 0.82 -12.50
CA ASP A 66 13.16 0.31 -12.61
C ASP A 66 13.67 -0.29 -11.29
N LEU A 67 13.31 0.33 -10.15
CA LEU A 67 13.58 -0.24 -8.84
C LEU A 67 12.91 -1.61 -8.69
N ILE A 68 11.61 -1.71 -9.00
CA ILE A 68 10.86 -2.98 -8.91
C ILE A 68 11.48 -4.03 -9.84
N VAL A 69 11.80 -3.68 -11.08
CA VAL A 69 12.45 -4.56 -12.06
C VAL A 69 13.76 -5.09 -11.49
N LYS A 70 14.64 -4.20 -11.01
CA LYS A 70 15.93 -4.57 -10.44
C LYS A 70 15.79 -5.49 -9.24
N LYS A 71 14.92 -5.16 -8.29
CA LYS A 71 14.72 -5.96 -7.08
C LYS A 71 14.09 -7.33 -7.38
N THR A 72 13.14 -7.38 -8.31
CA THR A 72 12.48 -8.61 -8.75
C THR A 72 13.44 -9.54 -9.50
N ASN A 73 14.26 -9.01 -10.42
CA ASN A 73 15.26 -9.80 -11.15
C ASN A 73 16.37 -10.36 -10.24
N ASN A 74 16.72 -9.64 -9.18
CA ASN A 74 17.72 -10.09 -8.20
C ASN A 74 17.18 -11.14 -7.21
N TYR A 75 15.87 -11.36 -7.17
CA TYR A 75 15.26 -12.34 -6.29
C TYR A 75 15.38 -13.75 -6.87
N MET A 76 16.08 -14.63 -6.17
CA MET A 76 16.17 -16.04 -6.51
C MET A 76 15.08 -16.84 -5.79
N ARG A 77 14.19 -17.47 -6.56
CA ARG A 77 13.21 -18.43 -6.07
C ARG A 77 13.74 -19.84 -6.29
N LYS A 78 13.97 -20.58 -5.20
CA LYS A 78 14.24 -22.02 -5.30
C LYS A 78 12.96 -22.79 -5.64
N PRO A 79 13.04 -23.86 -6.44
CA PRO A 79 11.92 -24.77 -6.63
C PRO A 79 11.47 -25.34 -5.27
N GLN A 80 10.18 -25.60 -5.10
CA GLN A 80 9.67 -26.25 -3.89
C GLN A 80 10.12 -27.72 -3.79
N ASP A 81 10.41 -28.35 -4.92
CA ASP A 81 10.89 -29.73 -5.03
C ASP A 81 11.94 -29.82 -6.15
N GLU A 82 13.20 -30.05 -5.81
CA GLU A 82 14.30 -30.11 -6.78
C GLU A 82 14.20 -31.35 -7.70
N SER A 83 13.35 -32.33 -7.37
CA SER A 83 13.19 -33.56 -8.15
C SER A 83 12.22 -33.44 -9.34
N CYS A 84 11.42 -32.37 -9.40
CA CYS A 84 10.47 -32.15 -10.49
C CYS A 84 11.09 -31.26 -11.61
N PRO A 85 11.41 -31.81 -12.80
CA PRO A 85 12.01 -31.04 -13.89
C PRO A 85 11.06 -29.99 -14.50
N TYR A 86 9.74 -30.19 -14.38
CA TYR A 86 8.68 -29.36 -14.98
C TYR A 86 8.20 -28.19 -14.10
N ILE A 87 9.07 -27.69 -13.21
CA ILE A 87 8.67 -26.57 -12.34
C ILE A 87 8.75 -25.27 -13.13
N ARG A 88 7.64 -24.52 -13.16
CA ARG A 88 7.52 -23.18 -13.77
C ARG A 88 8.64 -22.20 -13.38
N ALA A 89 9.25 -22.40 -12.21
CA ALA A 89 10.39 -21.63 -11.74
C ALA A 89 11.66 -21.79 -12.60
N ASN A 90 11.80 -22.92 -13.31
CA ASN A 90 12.92 -23.24 -14.21
C ASN A 90 12.83 -22.47 -15.54
N ASP A 91 11.62 -22.08 -15.97
CA ASP A 91 11.38 -21.27 -17.17
C ASP A 91 11.54 -19.76 -16.92
N TRP A 92 12.11 -19.36 -15.77
CA TRP A 92 12.23 -17.96 -15.41
C TRP A 92 13.31 -17.25 -16.22
N TYR A 93 12.90 -16.16 -16.87
CA TYR A 93 13.80 -15.19 -17.47
C TYR A 93 13.59 -13.78 -16.87
N PRO A 94 14.64 -12.94 -16.86
CA PRO A 94 14.57 -11.58 -16.34
C PRO A 94 13.43 -10.77 -16.96
N ILE A 95 12.79 -9.95 -16.12
CA ILE A 95 11.69 -9.08 -16.50
C ILE A 95 12.19 -7.71 -16.97
N CYS A 96 11.34 -7.01 -17.72
CA CYS A 96 11.54 -5.61 -18.09
C CYS A 96 10.42 -4.70 -17.51
N TYR A 97 10.59 -3.38 -17.61
CA TYR A 97 9.62 -2.40 -17.13
C TYR A 97 8.22 -2.61 -17.74
N ARG A 98 8.14 -3.00 -19.02
CA ARG A 98 6.86 -3.26 -19.72
C ARG A 98 6.08 -4.38 -19.06
N GLU A 99 6.76 -5.45 -18.65
CA GLU A 99 6.11 -6.58 -17.96
C GLU A 99 5.57 -6.19 -16.58
N ILE A 100 6.25 -5.28 -15.84
CA ILE A 100 5.72 -4.77 -14.57
C ILE A 100 4.45 -3.94 -14.79
N TYR A 101 4.42 -3.07 -15.79
CA TYR A 101 3.19 -2.31 -16.10
C TYR A 101 2.04 -3.24 -16.48
N ILE A 102 2.28 -4.26 -17.32
CA ILE A 102 1.27 -5.26 -17.66
C ILE A 102 0.82 -6.02 -16.40
N TYR A 103 1.75 -6.44 -15.55
CA TYR A 103 1.42 -7.11 -14.29
C TYR A 103 0.53 -6.24 -13.40
N LEU A 104 0.87 -4.96 -13.20
CA LEU A 104 0.06 -4.03 -12.41
C LEU A 104 -1.32 -3.81 -13.02
N ALA A 105 -1.41 -3.65 -14.35
CA ALA A 105 -2.68 -3.55 -15.06
C ALA A 105 -3.56 -4.78 -14.86
N ILE A 106 -2.97 -5.99 -14.93
CA ILE A 106 -3.69 -7.25 -14.66
C ILE A 106 -4.13 -7.32 -13.19
N ARG A 107 -3.32 -6.87 -12.24
CA ARG A 107 -3.70 -6.82 -10.81
C ARG A 107 -4.89 -5.89 -10.57
N ILE A 108 -4.91 -4.73 -11.22
CA ILE A 108 -6.05 -3.80 -11.16
C ILE A 108 -7.28 -4.46 -11.81
N TYR A 109 -7.12 -5.08 -12.98
CA TYR A 109 -8.21 -5.78 -13.66
C TYR A 109 -8.86 -6.86 -12.79
N ILE A 110 -8.04 -7.73 -12.18
CA ILE A 110 -8.48 -8.81 -11.27
C ILE A 110 -9.14 -8.25 -10.00
N SER A 111 -8.79 -7.04 -9.56
CA SER A 111 -9.50 -6.41 -8.43
C SER A 111 -10.92 -5.94 -8.79
N LEU A 112 -11.19 -5.75 -10.08
CA LEU A 112 -12.49 -5.29 -10.61
C LEU A 112 -13.36 -6.43 -11.14
N HIS A 113 -12.77 -7.60 -11.45
CA HIS A 113 -13.45 -8.77 -11.97
C HIS A 113 -13.16 -9.93 -11.02
N MET A 114 -14.19 -10.51 -10.40
CA MET A 114 -14.00 -11.55 -9.38
C MET A 114 -14.24 -12.96 -9.96
N ASP A 115 -13.15 -13.68 -10.21
CA ASP A 115 -13.16 -15.14 -10.36
C ASP A 115 -12.64 -15.84 -9.09
N ASN A 116 -12.96 -17.13 -8.96
CA ASN A 116 -12.64 -17.94 -7.77
C ASN A 116 -11.13 -18.14 -7.58
N GLU A 117 -10.41 -18.42 -8.66
CA GLU A 117 -8.97 -18.69 -8.64
C GLU A 117 -8.22 -17.81 -9.64
N ILE A 118 -6.95 -17.50 -9.33
CA ILE A 118 -6.08 -16.76 -10.26
C ILE A 118 -5.95 -17.49 -11.61
N ALA A 119 -6.01 -18.81 -11.63
CA ALA A 119 -5.90 -19.59 -12.86
C ALA A 119 -7.13 -19.45 -13.76
N ASP A 120 -8.30 -19.18 -13.18
CA ASP A 120 -9.58 -19.15 -13.90
C ASP A 120 -9.66 -18.06 -14.96
N TYR A 121 -8.99 -16.92 -14.73
CA TYR A 121 -8.94 -15.81 -15.70
C TYR A 121 -8.30 -16.19 -17.06
N TRP A 122 -7.59 -17.32 -17.12
CA TRP A 122 -6.96 -17.84 -18.33
C TRP A 122 -7.66 -19.10 -18.89
N ILE A 123 -8.79 -19.50 -18.32
CA ILE A 123 -9.59 -20.63 -18.78
C ILE A 123 -10.75 -20.09 -19.62
N ILE A 124 -10.94 -20.62 -20.82
CA ILE A 124 -12.15 -20.39 -21.61
C ILE A 124 -13.24 -21.29 -21.02
N LYS A 125 -14.26 -20.70 -20.40
CA LYS A 125 -15.47 -21.44 -19.97
C LYS A 125 -16.59 -21.10 -20.95
N ASP A 126 -17.42 -22.09 -21.31
CA ASP A 126 -18.50 -21.94 -22.31
C ASP A 126 -19.50 -20.80 -22.00
N ILE A 127 -19.55 -20.34 -20.75
CA ILE A 127 -20.52 -19.37 -20.24
C ILE A 127 -19.88 -18.00 -19.93
N THR A 128 -18.55 -17.91 -19.78
CA THR A 128 -17.87 -16.65 -19.41
C THR A 128 -17.17 -16.02 -20.61
N SER A 129 -17.27 -14.69 -20.73
CA SER A 129 -16.53 -13.94 -21.74
C SER A 129 -15.02 -14.07 -21.51
N GLU A 130 -14.25 -14.22 -22.59
CA GLU A 130 -12.78 -14.27 -22.52
C GLU A 130 -12.23 -12.99 -21.89
N HIS A 131 -11.42 -13.13 -20.83
CA HIS A 131 -10.79 -11.97 -20.22
C HIS A 131 -9.69 -11.40 -21.13
N PRO A 132 -9.67 -10.08 -21.39
CA PRO A 132 -8.69 -9.48 -22.30
C PRO A 132 -7.24 -9.61 -21.80
N ILE A 133 -7.03 -9.87 -20.50
CA ILE A 133 -5.71 -10.04 -19.89
C ILE A 133 -4.92 -11.22 -20.48
N THR A 134 -5.60 -12.23 -21.02
CA THR A 134 -4.98 -13.42 -21.63
C THR A 134 -4.08 -13.08 -22.81
N LYS A 135 -4.38 -11.97 -23.50
CA LYS A 135 -3.64 -11.47 -24.68
C LYS A 135 -2.30 -10.82 -24.32
N TYR A 136 -2.13 -10.38 -23.08
CA TYR A 136 -0.98 -9.57 -22.65
C TYR A 136 0.06 -10.36 -21.87
N LEU A 137 -0.37 -11.36 -21.11
CA LEU A 137 0.53 -12.18 -20.30
C LEU A 137 -0.04 -13.59 -20.13
N SER A 138 0.80 -14.62 -20.23
CA SER A 138 0.36 -16.00 -20.02
C SER A 138 0.12 -16.27 -18.52
N ARG A 139 -0.77 -17.21 -18.22
CA ARG A 139 -1.07 -17.67 -16.84
C ARG A 139 0.18 -18.00 -16.05
N ASN A 140 1.07 -18.82 -16.64
CA ASN A 140 2.29 -19.27 -15.98
C ASN A 140 3.24 -18.09 -15.70
N ARG A 141 3.40 -17.16 -16.66
CA ARG A 141 4.24 -15.97 -16.46
C ARG A 141 3.67 -15.04 -15.40
N PHE A 142 2.35 -14.83 -15.38
CA PHE A 142 1.68 -14.04 -14.34
C PHE A 142 1.89 -14.63 -12.95
N GLN A 143 1.70 -15.95 -12.79
CA GLN A 143 1.88 -16.61 -11.50
C GLN A 143 3.34 -16.57 -11.02
N GLU A 144 4.32 -16.72 -11.92
CA GLU A 144 5.73 -16.53 -11.56
C GLU A 144 6.07 -15.09 -11.17
N LEU A 145 5.55 -14.09 -11.91
CA LEU A 145 5.68 -12.69 -11.53
C LEU A 145 5.07 -12.44 -10.15
N HIS A 146 3.85 -12.92 -9.92
CA HIS A 146 3.14 -12.72 -8.66
C HIS A 146 3.93 -13.23 -7.45
N MET A 147 4.65 -14.34 -7.62
CA MET A 147 5.52 -14.90 -6.57
C MET A 147 6.84 -14.13 -6.39
N ARG A 148 7.33 -13.47 -7.44
CA ARG A 148 8.70 -12.90 -7.49
C ARG A 148 8.76 -11.38 -7.37
N VAL A 149 7.68 -10.63 -7.62
CA VAL A 149 7.69 -9.17 -7.54
C VAL A 149 8.20 -8.72 -6.15
N ARG A 150 9.21 -7.85 -6.13
CA ARG A 150 9.80 -7.29 -4.92
C ARG A 150 9.89 -5.77 -5.00
N PHE A 151 9.65 -5.12 -3.85
CA PHE A 151 9.83 -3.68 -3.66
C PHE A 151 11.11 -3.36 -2.87
N HIS A 152 11.68 -4.35 -2.19
CA HIS A 152 12.88 -4.24 -1.36
C HIS A 152 13.96 -5.25 -1.78
N GLY A 153 15.18 -5.06 -1.27
CA GLY A 153 16.29 -6.00 -1.48
C GLY A 153 16.38 -7.09 -0.42
N ASN A 154 17.19 -8.11 -0.69
CA ASN A 154 17.44 -9.23 0.23
C ASN A 154 18.11 -8.81 1.55
N GLN A 155 18.71 -7.61 1.62
CA GLN A 155 19.35 -7.08 2.82
C GLN A 155 18.38 -6.32 3.75
N GLU A 156 17.17 -6.03 3.26
CA GLU A 156 16.10 -5.37 4.04
C GLU A 156 15.30 -6.45 4.80
N GLN A 157 16.02 -7.30 5.55
CA GLN A 157 15.41 -8.32 6.41
C GLN A 157 14.80 -7.65 7.65
N GLY A 158 13.53 -7.96 7.92
CA GLY A 158 12.83 -7.45 9.09
C GLY A 158 11.33 -7.35 8.87
N LEU A 159 10.73 -6.55 9.75
CA LEU A 159 9.33 -6.15 9.76
C LEU A 159 8.82 -5.75 8.36
N TYR A 160 7.57 -6.10 8.03
CA TYR A 160 7.00 -5.86 6.69
C TYR A 160 7.04 -4.37 6.30
N GLU A 161 6.93 -3.46 7.28
CA GLU A 161 7.10 -2.01 7.06
C GLU A 161 8.41 -1.71 6.34
N LYS A 162 9.54 -2.27 6.81
CA LYS A 162 10.86 -2.03 6.20
C LYS A 162 10.92 -2.51 4.75
N GLN A 163 10.16 -3.54 4.40
CA GLN A 163 10.11 -4.12 3.07
C GLN A 163 9.31 -3.27 2.07
N VAL A 164 8.44 -2.39 2.55
CA VAL A 164 7.60 -1.52 1.71
C VAL A 164 7.87 -0.04 1.93
N GLU A 165 8.72 0.32 2.89
CA GLU A 165 8.92 1.69 3.36
C GLU A 165 9.34 2.65 2.25
N ALA A 166 10.25 2.22 1.37
CA ALA A 166 10.69 3.05 0.25
C ALA A 166 9.52 3.42 -0.69
N LEU A 167 8.62 2.48 -0.98
CA LEU A 167 7.43 2.72 -1.80
C LEU A 167 6.36 3.49 -1.02
N SER A 168 6.15 3.13 0.24
CA SER A 168 5.22 3.80 1.16
C SER A 168 5.51 5.30 1.23
N ARG A 169 6.75 5.66 1.56
CA ARG A 169 7.20 7.05 1.62
C ARG A 169 7.05 7.76 0.29
N HIS A 170 7.42 7.12 -0.82
CA HIS A 170 7.25 7.71 -2.16
C HIS A 170 5.77 8.04 -2.46
N ILE A 171 4.84 7.14 -2.16
CA ILE A 171 3.41 7.38 -2.38
C ILE A 171 2.91 8.53 -1.48
N GLN A 172 3.33 8.58 -0.22
CA GLN A 172 2.98 9.68 0.69
C GLN A 172 3.55 11.03 0.25
N GLU A 173 4.79 11.06 -0.24
CA GLU A 173 5.41 12.26 -0.82
C GLU A 173 4.63 12.74 -2.05
N VAL A 174 4.21 11.80 -2.93
CA VAL A 174 3.35 12.12 -4.07
C VAL A 174 2.01 12.68 -3.59
N ASN A 175 1.35 12.04 -2.62
CA ASN A 175 0.07 12.48 -2.06
C ASN A 175 0.14 13.92 -1.53
N LEU A 176 1.17 14.24 -0.75
CA LEU A 176 1.37 15.59 -0.19
C LEU A 176 1.78 16.63 -1.24
N ARG A 177 2.39 16.19 -2.35
CA ARG A 177 2.68 17.06 -3.49
C ARG A 177 1.42 17.39 -4.30
N VAL A 178 0.53 16.42 -4.50
CA VAL A 178 -0.70 16.61 -5.29
C VAL A 178 -1.83 17.21 -4.46
N TRP A 179 -1.82 17.01 -3.15
CA TRP A 179 -2.87 17.46 -2.24
C TRP A 179 -2.26 18.22 -1.07
N LYS A 180 -2.47 19.54 -1.06
CA LYS A 180 -2.17 20.38 0.09
C LYS A 180 -3.34 20.31 1.07
N PRO A 181 -3.16 19.74 2.27
CA PRO A 181 -4.25 19.56 3.22
C PRO A 181 -4.75 20.90 3.76
N GLY A 182 -6.07 21.01 3.87
CA GLY A 182 -6.75 22.10 4.58
C GLY A 182 -6.82 21.84 6.08
N ARG A 183 -7.55 22.70 6.81
CA ARG A 183 -7.67 22.63 8.28
C ARG A 183 -8.21 21.28 8.80
N ASP A 184 -9.26 20.78 8.16
CA ASP A 184 -10.07 19.69 8.71
C ASP A 184 -9.63 18.33 8.13
N LEU A 185 -8.97 17.51 8.96
CA LEU A 185 -8.48 16.17 8.63
C LEU A 185 -9.17 15.11 9.48
N ALA A 186 -9.39 13.94 8.90
CA ALA A 186 -9.80 12.74 9.64
C ALA A 186 -8.56 11.87 9.88
N VAL A 187 -8.33 11.47 11.14
CA VAL A 187 -7.29 10.50 11.51
C VAL A 187 -7.98 9.30 12.10
N ASP A 188 -7.72 8.12 11.56
CA ASP A 188 -8.36 6.88 12.02
C ASP A 188 -7.48 5.65 11.73
N GLU A 189 -7.89 4.52 12.29
CA GLU A 189 -7.27 3.21 12.10
C GLU A 189 -7.82 2.49 10.85
N ILE A 190 -6.91 2.12 9.96
CA ILE A 190 -7.17 1.31 8.78
C ILE A 190 -6.66 -0.11 9.02
N ILE A 191 -7.44 -1.11 8.63
CA ILE A 191 -7.01 -2.52 8.63
C ILE A 191 -6.86 -3.00 7.19
N VAL A 192 -5.62 -3.28 6.79
CA VAL A 192 -5.33 -3.94 5.51
C VAL A 192 -5.42 -5.44 5.73
N ARG A 193 -6.52 -6.06 5.28
CA ARG A 193 -6.79 -7.50 5.50
C ARG A 193 -5.59 -8.34 5.09
N PHE A 194 -5.14 -9.18 6.00
CA PHE A 194 -4.12 -10.18 5.73
C PHE A 194 -4.26 -11.32 6.72
N GLU A 195 -4.49 -12.53 6.20
CA GLU A 195 -4.73 -13.74 7.00
C GLU A 195 -3.52 -14.70 6.99
N GLY A 196 -2.42 -14.27 6.38
CA GLY A 196 -1.18 -15.03 6.41
C GLY A 196 -0.50 -15.01 7.78
N ARG A 197 0.49 -15.88 7.95
CA ARG A 197 1.22 -16.04 9.22
C ARG A 197 2.35 -15.03 9.32
N LEU A 198 2.07 -13.81 9.78
CA LEU A 198 3.09 -12.82 10.13
C LEU A 198 2.86 -12.31 11.55
N LYS A 199 3.95 -12.12 12.30
CA LYS A 199 3.90 -11.67 13.70
C LYS A 199 3.30 -10.27 13.86
N GLU A 200 3.24 -9.52 12.77
CA GLU A 200 2.89 -8.11 12.75
C GLU A 200 1.42 -7.87 12.41
N THR A 201 0.63 -8.94 12.19
CA THR A 201 -0.81 -8.82 12.04
C THR A 201 -1.47 -8.53 13.39
N THR A 202 -2.36 -7.57 13.42
CA THR A 202 -3.19 -7.27 14.59
C THR A 202 -4.59 -7.84 14.37
N THR A 203 -5.17 -8.43 15.42
CA THR A 203 -6.58 -8.81 15.43
C THR A 203 -7.35 -7.84 16.33
N ILE A 204 -8.30 -7.12 15.76
CA ILE A 204 -9.22 -6.24 16.48
C ILE A 204 -10.60 -6.91 16.50
N PRO A 205 -11.05 -7.43 17.66
CA PRO A 205 -12.38 -8.00 17.79
C PRO A 205 -13.47 -6.99 17.38
N ASN A 206 -14.58 -7.48 16.83
CA ASN A 206 -15.76 -6.69 16.43
C ASN A 206 -15.59 -5.76 15.22
N LYS A 207 -14.46 -5.79 14.49
CA LYS A 207 -14.37 -5.16 13.16
C LYS A 207 -14.84 -6.14 12.06
N PRO A 208 -15.48 -5.65 10.97
CA PRO A 208 -15.86 -6.49 9.82
C PRO A 208 -14.68 -7.25 9.20
N ILE A 209 -13.50 -6.63 9.23
CA ILE A 209 -12.22 -7.23 8.87
C ILE A 209 -11.38 -7.21 10.16
N PRO A 210 -11.38 -8.31 10.93
CA PRO A 210 -10.76 -8.30 12.26
C PRO A 210 -9.24 -8.43 12.20
N THR A 211 -8.69 -9.10 11.18
CA THR A 211 -7.26 -9.46 11.15
C THR A 211 -6.55 -8.89 9.92
N GLY A 212 -5.42 -8.23 10.16
CA GLY A 212 -4.58 -7.68 9.10
C GLY A 212 -3.49 -6.77 9.62
N TYR A 213 -2.88 -5.99 8.73
CA TYR A 213 -1.95 -4.92 9.12
C TYR A 213 -2.75 -3.72 9.60
N LYS A 214 -2.47 -3.29 10.83
CA LYS A 214 -3.03 -2.05 11.37
C LYS A 214 -2.20 -0.87 10.90
N VAL A 215 -2.88 0.17 10.44
CA VAL A 215 -2.29 1.39 9.91
C VAL A 215 -3.04 2.57 10.48
N TRP A 216 -2.32 3.62 10.89
CA TRP A 216 -2.94 4.91 11.23
C TRP A 216 -2.89 5.81 10.00
N GLY A 217 -4.04 6.19 9.46
CA GLY A 217 -4.14 7.01 8.27
C GLY A 217 -4.69 8.40 8.58
N ALA A 218 -4.16 9.42 7.92
CA ALA A 218 -4.77 10.75 7.87
C ALA A 218 -5.34 11.01 6.48
N ALA A 219 -6.60 11.43 6.41
CA ALA A 219 -7.32 11.62 5.16
C ALA A 219 -8.14 12.91 5.15
N GLN A 220 -8.39 13.42 3.94
CA GLN A 220 -9.28 14.56 3.71
C GLN A 220 -10.15 14.26 2.49
N ARG A 221 -11.48 14.38 2.65
CA ARG A 221 -12.46 14.15 1.56
C ARG A 221 -12.30 12.81 0.82
N GLY A 222 -11.97 11.74 1.57
CA GLY A 222 -11.76 10.41 1.01
C GLY A 222 -10.38 10.19 0.37
N PHE A 223 -9.54 11.21 0.30
CA PHE A 223 -8.16 11.08 -0.15
C PHE A 223 -7.24 10.78 1.05
N LEU A 224 -6.53 9.65 1.00
CA LEU A 224 -5.55 9.28 2.02
C LEU A 224 -4.25 10.06 1.79
N LEU A 225 -3.85 10.88 2.75
CA LEU A 225 -2.69 11.76 2.64
C LEU A 225 -1.41 11.05 3.05
N VAL A 226 -1.38 10.60 4.31
CA VAL A 226 -0.24 9.98 4.96
C VAL A 226 -0.69 8.83 5.84
N TRP A 227 0.23 7.93 6.15
CA TRP A 227 -0.03 6.85 7.08
C TRP A 227 1.24 6.36 7.79
N ASN A 228 1.02 5.80 8.98
CA ASN A 228 2.05 5.13 9.78
C ASN A 228 1.65 3.69 10.03
N TRP A 229 2.60 2.77 9.84
CA TRP A 229 2.42 1.36 10.15
C TRP A 229 2.36 1.16 11.67
N HIS A 230 1.43 0.32 12.14
CA HIS A 230 1.46 -0.12 13.52
C HIS A 230 2.43 -1.30 13.65
N ILE A 231 3.38 -1.17 14.57
CA ILE A 231 4.26 -2.26 14.99
C ILE A 231 3.70 -2.79 16.31
N PRO A 232 3.21 -4.05 16.36
CA PRO A 232 2.80 -4.67 17.61
C PRO A 232 3.99 -4.75 18.58
N GLY A 233 3.77 -4.32 19.83
CA GLY A 233 4.75 -4.37 20.92
C GLY A 233 4.85 -5.72 21.61
#